data_AF-A0A5D3L124-F1
#
_entry.id   AF-A0A5D3L124-F1
#
_cell.length_a   1.000
_cell.length_b   1.000
_cell.length_c   1.000
_cell.angle_alpha   90.00
_cell.angle_beta   90.00
_cell.angle_gamma   90.00
#
_symmetry.space_group_name_H-M   'P 1'
#
loop_
_entity.id
_entity.type
_entity.pdbx_description
1 polymer ?
#
loop_
_entity_poly.entity_id
_entity_poly.type
_entity_poly.pdbx_seq_one_letter_code
_entity_poly.pdbx_strand_id
1 'polypeptide(L)'
;MADRPELPYEKAIEESAKATGKALDVVQSMSPAIANAYNFLIGDRIGAARERNLDAITRKTRKILEERKVQETAPIPEQIGVQLLEEGQGETREAIQDLYAALLANAMDEKFAGDVRPEFIQTVKRLQPIDALILRTIMLHHMEPSNRVFGSNHIYEALKGYRPSAIEVSLGNLQKLGCLGSHPQGMLMSHFGMEFMTACDPHTTSNS
;
A
#
# COMPACT_ATOMS: atom_id res chain seq x y z
N MET A 1 14.04 -16.33 44.18
CA MET A 1 14.29 -15.19 43.26
C MET A 1 12.93 -14.64 42.89
N ALA A 2 12.58 -13.46 43.41
CA ALA A 2 11.36 -12.78 43.00
C ALA A 2 11.63 -12.11 41.65
N ASP A 3 10.80 -12.42 40.67
CA ASP A 3 10.87 -11.87 39.32
C ASP A 3 10.64 -10.36 39.39
N ARG A 4 11.57 -9.59 38.81
CA ARG A 4 11.52 -8.12 38.88
C ARG A 4 10.46 -7.66 37.88
N PRO A 5 9.44 -6.88 38.28
CA PRO A 5 8.40 -6.45 37.34
C PRO A 5 9.03 -5.58 36.25
N GLU A 6 8.99 -6.08 35.01
CA GLU A 6 9.46 -5.38 33.82
C GLU A 6 8.81 -4.00 33.71
N LEU A 7 9.63 -2.96 33.61
CA LEU A 7 9.14 -1.58 33.56
C LEU A 7 8.59 -1.29 32.15
N PRO A 8 7.49 -0.52 32.00
CA PRO A 8 6.84 -0.25 30.70
C PRO A 8 7.78 0.32 29.62
N TYR A 9 8.85 1.02 30.02
CA TYR A 9 9.85 1.58 29.12
C TYR A 9 10.81 0.52 28.54
N GLU A 10 11.10 -0.55 29.28
CA GLU A 10 11.95 -1.65 28.79
C GLU A 10 11.23 -2.44 27.69
N LYS A 11 9.92 -2.67 27.85
CA LYS A 11 9.07 -3.26 26.80
C LYS A 11 9.02 -2.40 25.54
N ALA A 12 8.88 -1.08 25.68
CA ALA A 12 8.85 -0.18 24.54
C ALA A 12 10.18 -0.14 23.77
N ILE A 13 11.32 -0.21 24.48
CA ILE A 13 12.65 -0.33 23.84
C ILE A 13 12.81 -1.69 23.15
N GLU A 14 12.40 -2.77 23.80
CA GLU A 14 12.51 -4.12 23.25
C GLU A 14 11.61 -4.31 22.02
N GLU A 15 10.37 -3.83 22.06
CA GLU A 15 9.45 -3.82 20.93
C GLU A 15 9.99 -2.98 19.77
N SER A 16 10.57 -1.81 20.07
CA SER A 16 11.23 -0.96 19.07
C SER A 16 12.43 -1.67 18.42
N ALA A 17 13.33 -2.26 19.22
CA ALA A 17 14.50 -2.97 18.73
C ALA A 17 14.12 -4.21 17.90
N LYS A 18 13.10 -4.97 18.32
CA LYS A 18 12.54 -6.10 17.55
C LYS A 18 11.91 -5.61 16.24
N ALA A 19 11.23 -4.47 16.25
CA ALA A 19 10.57 -3.92 15.08
C ALA A 19 11.57 -3.44 14.01
N THR A 20 12.67 -2.81 14.44
CA THR A 20 13.80 -2.39 13.58
C THR A 20 14.58 -3.58 13.05
N GLY A 21 14.94 -4.55 13.89
CA GLY A 21 15.67 -5.76 13.48
C GLY A 21 14.95 -6.52 12.37
N LYS A 22 13.63 -6.70 12.51
CA LYS A 22 12.82 -7.38 11.49
C LYS A 22 12.59 -6.55 10.22
N ALA A 23 12.78 -5.23 10.24
CA ALA A 23 12.65 -4.39 9.03
C ALA A 23 13.88 -4.58 8.15
N LEU A 24 15.05 -4.72 8.77
CA LEU A 24 16.28 -5.06 8.09
C LEU A 24 16.20 -6.42 7.39
N ASP A 25 15.52 -7.42 7.97
CA ASP A 25 15.36 -8.74 7.33
C ASP A 25 14.63 -8.65 5.97
N VAL A 26 13.57 -7.83 5.89
CA VAL A 26 12.82 -7.60 4.65
C VAL A 26 13.68 -6.89 3.61
N VAL A 27 14.50 -5.93 4.03
CA VAL A 27 15.41 -5.20 3.13
C VAL A 27 16.55 -6.10 2.65
N GLN A 28 17.08 -6.96 3.53
CA GLN A 28 18.15 -7.91 3.20
C GLN A 28 17.69 -9.01 2.24
N SER A 29 16.40 -9.32 2.21
CA SER A 29 15.84 -10.26 1.23
C SER A 29 15.65 -9.64 -0.16
N MET A 30 15.82 -8.33 -0.30
CA MET A 30 15.80 -7.63 -1.60
C MET A 30 17.17 -7.70 -2.28
N SER A 31 17.23 -7.28 -3.55
CA SER A 31 18.50 -7.21 -4.27
C SER A 31 19.48 -6.23 -3.60
N PRO A 32 20.81 -6.43 -3.72
CA PRO A 32 21.81 -5.54 -3.10
C PRO A 32 21.65 -4.07 -3.48
N ALA A 33 21.19 -3.78 -4.71
CA ALA A 33 20.93 -2.42 -5.16
C ALA A 33 19.78 -1.76 -4.38
N ILE A 34 18.68 -2.49 -4.15
CA ILE A 34 17.54 -2.00 -3.38
C ILE A 34 17.91 -1.84 -1.90
N ALA A 35 18.66 -2.78 -1.34
CA ALA A 35 19.17 -2.67 0.04
C ALA A 35 20.09 -1.45 0.22
N ASN A 36 20.95 -1.17 -0.77
CA ASN A 36 21.79 0.03 -0.77
C ASN A 36 20.96 1.31 -0.89
N ALA A 37 19.91 1.32 -1.73
CA ALA A 37 18.98 2.44 -1.82
C ALA A 37 18.29 2.70 -0.48
N TYR A 38 17.78 1.66 0.19
CA TYR A 38 17.22 1.77 1.54
C TYR A 38 18.22 2.39 2.54
N ASN A 39 19.44 1.86 2.60
CA ASN A 39 20.49 2.35 3.49
C ASN A 39 20.89 3.80 3.19
N PHE A 40 20.95 4.17 1.91
CA PHE A 40 21.23 5.54 1.50
C PHE A 40 20.09 6.49 1.91
N LEU A 41 18.84 6.09 1.69
CA LEU A 41 17.66 6.88 2.05
C LEU A 41 17.54 7.12 3.55
N ILE A 42 18.01 6.19 4.39
CA ILE A 42 18.08 6.37 5.85
C ILE A 42 19.34 7.14 6.28
N GLY A 43 20.45 6.94 5.57
CA GLY A 43 21.74 7.57 5.88
C GLY A 43 21.84 9.05 5.48
N ASP A 44 20.98 9.53 4.58
CA ASP A 44 20.91 10.94 4.23
C ASP A 44 20.33 11.76 5.40
N ARG A 45 20.99 12.87 5.77
CA ARG A 45 20.73 13.66 7.01
C ARG A 45 19.40 14.43 6.97
N ILE A 46 18.50 14.11 6.05
CA ILE A 46 17.19 14.74 5.86
C ILE A 46 16.10 13.84 6.50
N GLY A 47 16.01 13.97 7.83
CA GLY A 47 14.76 13.86 8.59
C GLY A 47 14.39 12.48 9.15
N ALA A 48 14.42 12.37 10.49
CA ALA A 48 13.89 11.23 11.26
C ALA A 48 12.43 10.87 10.91
N ALA A 49 11.65 11.77 10.31
CA ALA A 49 10.30 11.47 9.83
C ALA A 49 10.31 10.52 8.62
N ARG A 50 11.25 10.69 7.70
CA ARG A 50 11.39 9.86 6.49
C ARG A 50 11.83 8.45 6.83
N GLU A 51 12.81 8.32 7.72
CA GLU A 51 13.23 7.04 8.30
C GLU A 51 12.03 6.29 8.93
N ARG A 52 11.24 6.98 9.77
CA ARG A 52 10.04 6.38 10.39
C ARG A 52 9.01 5.92 9.36
N ASN A 53 8.81 6.66 8.27
CA ASN A 53 7.88 6.29 7.21
C ASN A 53 8.35 5.03 6.47
N LEU A 54 9.64 4.98 6.12
CA LEU A 54 10.23 3.83 5.43
C LEU A 54 10.19 2.57 6.30
N ASP A 55 10.50 2.73 7.59
CA ASP A 55 10.31 1.69 8.60
C ASP A 55 8.85 1.24 8.71
N ALA A 56 7.90 2.18 8.69
CA ALA A 56 6.47 1.86 8.76
C ALA A 56 6.02 1.03 7.56
N ILE A 57 6.40 1.42 6.35
CA ILE A 57 6.09 0.67 5.11
C ILE A 57 6.71 -0.72 5.16
N THR A 58 7.97 -0.84 5.57
CA THR A 58 8.67 -2.12 5.65
C THR A 58 8.04 -3.05 6.70
N ARG A 59 7.63 -2.52 7.85
CA ARG A 59 6.88 -3.30 8.87
C ARG A 59 5.53 -3.77 8.35
N LYS A 60 4.77 -2.91 7.66
CA LYS A 60 3.47 -3.26 7.07
C LYS A 60 3.62 -4.33 5.99
N THR A 61 4.63 -4.18 5.13
CA THR A 61 5.01 -5.15 4.09
C THR A 61 5.27 -6.53 4.70
N ARG A 62 6.09 -6.56 5.75
CA ARG A 62 6.38 -7.80 6.47
C ARG A 62 5.13 -8.48 7.01
N LYS A 63 4.25 -7.71 7.66
CA LYS A 63 3.02 -8.23 8.23
C LYS A 63 2.17 -8.92 7.15
N ILE A 64 2.08 -8.32 5.96
CA ILE A 64 1.38 -8.91 4.81
C ILE A 64 2.04 -10.24 4.39
N LEU A 65 3.36 -10.27 4.25
CA LEU A 65 4.11 -11.48 3.88
C LEU A 65 3.98 -12.61 4.93
N GLU A 66 4.04 -12.25 6.23
CA GLU A 66 3.87 -13.16 7.37
C GLU A 66 2.45 -13.76 7.38
N GLU A 67 1.41 -12.94 7.21
CA GLU A 67 0.01 -13.37 7.14
C GLU A 67 -0.24 -14.34 5.98
N ARG A 68 0.44 -14.13 4.85
CA ARG A 68 0.41 -15.01 3.67
C ARG A 68 1.33 -16.22 3.77
N LYS A 69 2.16 -16.30 4.80
CA LYS A 69 3.17 -17.35 5.02
C LYS A 69 4.14 -17.50 3.85
N VAL A 70 4.51 -16.37 3.22
CA VAL A 70 5.53 -16.35 2.17
C VAL A 70 6.86 -16.76 2.78
N GLN A 71 7.41 -17.90 2.36
CA GLN A 71 8.66 -18.46 2.89
C GLN A 71 9.88 -17.92 2.14
N GLU A 72 9.74 -17.69 0.83
CA GLU A 72 10.79 -17.19 -0.05
C GLU A 72 10.27 -15.98 -0.82
N THR A 73 11.04 -14.89 -0.80
CA THR A 73 10.69 -13.67 -1.53
C THR A 73 11.29 -13.69 -2.92
N ALA A 74 10.52 -13.28 -3.92
CA ALA A 74 11.00 -13.07 -5.26
C ALA A 74 11.93 -11.83 -5.36
N PRO A 75 12.93 -11.86 -6.25
CA PRO A 75 13.75 -10.68 -6.51
C PRO A 75 12.90 -9.60 -7.17
N ILE A 76 12.87 -8.42 -6.56
CA ILE A 76 12.15 -7.26 -7.10
C ILE A 76 13.01 -6.60 -8.20
N PRO A 77 12.42 -6.24 -9.37
CA PRO A 77 13.11 -5.40 -10.34
C PRO A 77 13.58 -4.09 -9.69
N GLU A 78 14.84 -3.71 -9.88
CA GLU A 78 15.45 -2.55 -9.21
C GLU A 78 14.65 -1.27 -9.41
N GLN A 79 14.17 -1.02 -10.64
CA GLN A 79 13.33 0.13 -10.95
C GLN A 79 12.04 0.18 -10.10
N ILE A 80 11.41 -0.97 -9.84
CA ILE A 80 10.19 -1.06 -9.01
C ILE A 80 10.55 -0.86 -7.54
N GLY A 81 11.57 -1.57 -7.05
CA GLY A 81 11.97 -1.54 -5.65
C GLY A 81 12.44 -0.15 -5.20
N VAL A 82 13.34 0.47 -5.96
CA VAL A 82 13.84 1.83 -5.67
C VAL A 82 12.70 2.83 -5.66
N GLN A 83 11.83 2.81 -6.68
CA GLN A 83 10.73 3.75 -6.78
C GLN A 83 9.70 3.57 -5.64
N LEU A 84 9.41 2.34 -5.22
CA LEU A 84 8.53 2.08 -4.07
C LEU A 84 9.10 2.64 -2.77
N LEU A 85 10.41 2.47 -2.53
CA LEU A 85 11.06 2.96 -1.33
C LEU A 85 11.16 4.49 -1.32
N GLU A 86 11.58 5.11 -2.42
CA GLU A 86 11.70 6.57 -2.53
C GLU A 86 10.36 7.28 -2.35
N GLU A 87 9.33 6.84 -3.07
CA GLU A 87 8.00 7.46 -3.02
C GLU A 87 7.29 7.15 -1.69
N GLY A 88 7.48 5.94 -1.16
CA GLY A 88 6.95 5.53 0.13
C GLY A 88 7.55 6.30 1.30
N GLN A 89 8.87 6.56 1.27
CA GLN A 89 9.56 7.30 2.31
C GLN A 89 8.99 8.72 2.51
N GLY A 90 8.59 9.37 1.41
CA GLY A 90 7.99 10.69 1.41
C GLY A 90 6.54 10.74 1.94
N GLU A 91 5.89 9.60 2.10
CA GLU A 91 4.48 9.52 2.43
C GLU A 91 4.23 9.47 3.94
N THR A 92 3.36 10.34 4.44
CA THR A 92 3.00 10.43 5.87
C THR A 92 1.57 10.00 6.16
N ARG A 93 0.73 9.88 5.13
CA ARG A 93 -0.68 9.51 5.26
C ARG A 93 -0.78 7.99 5.33
N GLU A 94 -1.26 7.49 6.47
CA GLU A 94 -1.29 6.06 6.79
C GLU A 94 -1.96 5.20 5.71
N ALA A 95 -3.11 5.64 5.21
CA ALA A 95 -3.87 4.94 4.17
C ALA A 95 -3.08 4.79 2.85
N ILE A 96 -2.18 5.72 2.53
CA ILE A 96 -1.35 5.65 1.33
C ILE A 96 -0.11 4.79 1.58
N GLN A 97 0.46 4.83 2.79
CA GLN A 97 1.52 3.91 3.21
C GLN A 97 1.06 2.45 3.14
N ASP A 98 -0.21 2.16 3.45
CA ASP A 98 -0.78 0.81 3.31
C ASP A 98 -0.73 0.32 1.86
N LEU A 99 -1.02 1.19 0.88
CA LEU A 99 -0.95 0.84 -0.54
C LEU A 99 0.49 0.58 -0.99
N TYR A 100 1.45 1.39 -0.54
CA TYR A 100 2.87 1.13 -0.82
C TYR A 100 3.35 -0.18 -0.20
N ALA A 101 2.93 -0.48 1.03
CA ALA A 101 3.27 -1.74 1.69
C ALA A 101 2.67 -2.96 0.98
N ALA A 102 1.43 -2.86 0.49
CA ALA A 102 0.80 -3.91 -0.29
C ALA A 102 1.49 -4.13 -1.63
N LEU A 103 1.84 -3.05 -2.35
CA LEU A 103 2.60 -3.15 -3.61
C LEU A 103 3.99 -3.77 -3.39
N LEU A 104 4.68 -3.37 -2.31
CA LEU A 104 5.99 -3.94 -1.99
C LEU A 104 5.88 -5.43 -1.62
N ALA A 105 4.87 -5.82 -0.84
CA ALA A 105 4.63 -7.21 -0.51
C ALA A 105 4.31 -8.04 -1.76
N ASN A 106 3.45 -7.52 -2.65
CA ASN A 106 3.10 -8.19 -3.90
C ASN A 106 4.28 -8.28 -4.86
N ALA A 107 5.17 -7.29 -4.89
CA ALA A 107 6.40 -7.33 -5.67
C ALA A 107 7.41 -8.38 -5.15
N MET A 108 7.31 -8.73 -3.86
CA MET A 108 8.16 -9.73 -3.19
C MET A 108 7.55 -11.13 -3.18
N ASP A 109 6.27 -11.28 -3.50
CA ASP A 109 5.60 -12.58 -3.55
C ASP A 109 5.66 -13.13 -4.97
N GLU A 110 6.30 -14.28 -5.18
CA GLU A 110 6.51 -14.88 -6.52
C GLU A 110 5.22 -15.01 -7.32
N LYS A 111 4.07 -15.21 -6.64
CA LYS A 111 2.77 -15.34 -7.27
C LYS A 111 2.27 -14.04 -7.91
N PHE A 112 2.70 -12.89 -7.39
CA PHE A 112 2.17 -11.56 -7.74
C PHE A 112 3.25 -10.61 -8.25
N ALA A 113 4.53 -11.01 -8.23
CA ALA A 113 5.65 -10.15 -8.61
C ALA A 113 5.53 -9.61 -10.04
N GLY A 114 4.90 -10.37 -10.95
CA GLY A 114 4.63 -9.97 -12.33
C GLY A 114 3.49 -8.94 -12.48
N ASP A 115 2.67 -8.75 -11.44
CA ASP A 115 1.48 -7.91 -11.48
C ASP A 115 1.74 -6.48 -11.01
N VAL A 116 2.88 -6.25 -10.34
CA VAL A 116 3.27 -4.91 -9.88
C VAL A 116 3.91 -4.11 -11.02
N ARG A 117 3.31 -2.96 -11.34
CA ARG A 117 3.71 -2.10 -12.48
C ARG A 117 4.18 -0.71 -12.02
N PRO A 118 5.12 -0.05 -12.73
CA PRO A 118 5.55 1.31 -12.39
C PRO A 118 4.38 2.32 -12.35
N GLU A 119 3.38 2.13 -13.21
CA GLU A 119 2.17 2.95 -13.29
C GLU A 119 1.34 2.88 -12.00
N PHE A 120 1.34 1.76 -11.30
CA PHE A 120 0.63 1.63 -10.03
C PHE A 120 1.28 2.47 -8.94
N ILE A 121 2.61 2.50 -8.89
CA ILE A 121 3.37 3.34 -7.96
C ILE A 121 3.06 4.83 -8.23
N GLN A 122 3.03 5.23 -9.51
CA GLN A 122 2.68 6.60 -9.91
C GLN A 122 1.22 6.94 -9.58
N THR A 123 0.31 5.98 -9.67
CA THR A 123 -1.08 6.15 -9.24
C THR A 123 -1.15 6.39 -7.73
N VAL A 124 -0.53 5.54 -6.89
CA VAL A 124 -0.52 5.70 -5.43
C VAL A 124 -0.04 7.08 -5.02
N LYS A 125 1.06 7.56 -5.61
CA LYS A 125 1.62 8.90 -5.38
C LYS A 125 0.61 10.03 -5.57
N ARG A 126 -0.32 9.88 -6.51
CA ARG A 126 -1.31 10.89 -6.90
C ARG A 126 -2.63 10.77 -6.15
N LEU A 127 -2.79 9.77 -5.29
CA LEU A 127 -3.99 9.57 -4.49
C LEU A 127 -4.01 10.45 -3.24
N GLN A 128 -5.23 10.79 -2.85
CA GLN A 128 -5.58 11.22 -1.50
C GLN A 128 -6.20 10.06 -0.72
N PRO A 129 -6.19 10.09 0.63
CA PRO A 129 -6.79 9.02 1.43
C PRO A 129 -8.27 8.73 1.08
N ILE A 130 -9.03 9.77 0.72
CA ILE A 130 -10.43 9.60 0.27
C ILE A 130 -10.52 8.85 -1.08
N ASP A 131 -9.55 9.03 -1.98
CA ASP A 131 -9.52 8.34 -3.27
C ASP A 131 -9.33 6.83 -3.06
N ALA A 132 -8.38 6.46 -2.20
CA ALA A 132 -8.14 5.06 -1.83
C ALA A 132 -9.36 4.42 -1.15
N LEU A 133 -10.02 5.18 -0.26
CA LEU A 133 -11.25 4.73 0.40
C LEU A 133 -12.38 4.49 -0.62
N ILE A 134 -12.59 5.41 -1.55
CA ILE A 134 -13.62 5.27 -2.60
C ILE A 134 -13.33 4.06 -3.48
N LEU A 135 -12.09 3.85 -3.92
CA LEU A 135 -11.75 2.67 -4.72
C LEU A 135 -12.01 1.37 -3.98
N ARG A 136 -11.65 1.29 -2.68
CA ARG A 136 -11.96 0.12 -1.84
C ARG A 136 -13.47 -0.09 -1.69
N THR A 137 -14.23 0.97 -1.44
CA THR A 137 -15.70 0.90 -1.38
C THR A 137 -16.28 0.37 -2.69
N ILE A 138 -15.81 0.88 -3.84
CA ILE A 138 -16.29 0.41 -5.15
C ILE A 138 -15.95 -1.07 -5.33
N MET A 139 -14.71 -1.47 -5.03
CA MET A 139 -14.28 -2.86 -5.16
C MET A 139 -15.14 -3.80 -4.32
N LEU A 140 -15.44 -3.46 -3.06
CA LEU A 140 -16.26 -4.32 -2.18
C LEU A 140 -17.72 -4.46 -2.63
N HIS A 141 -18.30 -3.44 -3.26
CA HIS A 141 -19.72 -3.41 -3.60
C HIS A 141 -20.03 -3.80 -5.05
N HIS A 142 -19.04 -3.80 -5.95
CA HIS A 142 -19.24 -3.95 -7.39
C HIS A 142 -18.55 -5.18 -8.01
N MET A 143 -18.19 -6.20 -7.21
CA MET A 143 -17.71 -7.49 -7.73
C MET A 143 -18.80 -8.34 -8.40
N GLU A 144 -20.07 -8.01 -8.20
CA GLU A 144 -21.17 -8.73 -8.85
C GLU A 144 -21.21 -8.39 -10.35
N PRO A 145 -21.13 -9.40 -11.26
CA PRO A 145 -21.08 -9.19 -12.71
C PRO A 145 -22.23 -8.34 -13.28
N SER A 146 -23.36 -8.32 -12.58
CA SER A 146 -24.59 -7.62 -12.94
C SER A 146 -24.61 -6.15 -12.52
N ASN A 147 -23.69 -5.68 -11.67
CA ASN A 147 -23.72 -4.33 -11.09
C ASN A 147 -22.38 -3.59 -11.20
N ARG A 148 -21.78 -3.55 -12.40
CA ARG A 148 -20.50 -2.86 -12.64
C ARG A 148 -20.61 -1.34 -12.76
N VAL A 149 -21.83 -0.81 -12.87
CA VAL A 149 -22.09 0.62 -13.04
C VAL A 149 -22.65 1.20 -11.76
N PHE A 150 -22.07 2.30 -11.28
CA PHE A 150 -22.50 2.97 -10.06
C PHE A 150 -22.65 4.48 -10.27
N GLY A 151 -23.66 5.07 -9.63
CA GLY A 151 -23.80 6.51 -9.52
C GLY A 151 -23.14 7.05 -8.25
N SER A 152 -22.80 8.35 -8.24
CA SER A 152 -22.19 9.02 -7.07
C SER A 152 -23.02 8.88 -5.80
N ASN A 153 -24.35 8.79 -5.90
CA ASN A 153 -25.25 8.64 -4.76
C ASN A 153 -24.94 7.38 -3.93
N HIS A 154 -24.55 6.26 -4.56
CA HIS A 154 -24.16 5.06 -3.82
C HIS A 154 -22.91 5.30 -2.97
N ILE A 155 -21.95 6.07 -3.50
CA ILE A 155 -20.73 6.43 -2.78
C ILE A 155 -21.03 7.41 -1.65
N TYR A 156 -21.94 8.36 -1.85
CA TYR A 156 -22.38 9.26 -0.78
C TYR A 156 -23.03 8.51 0.38
N GLU A 157 -23.88 7.53 0.06
CA GLU A 157 -24.53 6.68 1.06
C GLU A 157 -23.54 5.75 1.78
N ALA A 158 -22.50 5.28 1.11
CA ALA A 158 -21.44 4.49 1.73
C ALA A 158 -20.51 5.35 2.61
N LEU A 159 -20.31 6.63 2.26
CA LEU A 159 -19.37 7.54 2.88
C LEU A 159 -20.05 8.73 3.58
N LYS A 160 -21.12 8.47 4.36
CA LYS A 160 -21.95 9.50 5.03
C LYS A 160 -21.20 10.51 5.93
N GLY A 161 -19.93 10.26 6.26
CA GLY A 161 -19.07 11.18 7.00
C GLY A 161 -18.32 12.20 6.14
N TYR A 162 -18.40 12.11 4.81
CA TYR A 162 -17.66 12.97 3.89
C TYR A 162 -18.59 13.97 3.19
N ARG A 163 -18.07 15.18 2.92
CA ARG A 163 -18.80 16.19 2.15
C ARG A 163 -19.00 15.68 0.71
N PRO A 164 -20.21 15.77 0.12
CA PRO A 164 -20.46 15.32 -1.25
C PRO A 164 -19.51 15.94 -2.27
N SER A 165 -19.18 17.23 -2.13
CA SER A 165 -18.23 17.91 -3.03
C SER A 165 -16.80 17.34 -2.95
N ALA A 166 -16.36 16.86 -1.78
CA ALA A 166 -15.05 16.21 -1.65
C ALA A 166 -15.04 14.84 -2.35
N ILE A 167 -16.15 14.10 -2.26
CA ILE A 167 -16.34 12.84 -2.98
C ILE A 167 -16.32 13.09 -4.50
N GLU A 168 -17.00 14.12 -4.99
CA GLU A 168 -16.98 14.47 -6.42
C GLU A 168 -15.57 14.84 -6.93
N VAL A 169 -14.80 15.61 -6.15
CA VAL A 169 -13.40 15.92 -6.49
C VAL A 169 -12.57 14.65 -6.58
N SER A 170 -12.78 13.72 -5.65
CA SER A 170 -12.09 12.43 -5.63
C SER A 170 -12.46 11.55 -6.82
N LEU A 171 -13.76 11.42 -7.13
CA LEU A 171 -14.26 10.69 -8.30
C LEU A 171 -13.66 11.26 -9.60
N GLY A 172 -13.62 12.58 -9.74
CA GLY A 172 -12.98 13.25 -10.87
C GLY A 172 -11.47 13.01 -10.94
N ASN A 173 -10.77 12.93 -9.79
CA ASN A 173 -9.35 12.55 -9.75
C ASN A 173 -9.15 11.10 -10.21
N LEU A 174 -9.95 10.18 -9.70
CA LEU A 174 -9.89 8.75 -10.05
C LEU A 174 -10.20 8.48 -11.53
N GLN A 175 -11.08 9.27 -12.16
CA GLN A 175 -11.28 9.24 -13.61
C GLN A 175 -10.03 9.72 -14.37
N LYS A 176 -9.40 10.83 -13.93
CA LYS A 176 -8.16 11.34 -14.53
C LYS A 176 -6.98 10.40 -14.38
N LEU A 177 -6.96 9.61 -13.31
CA LEU A 177 -5.97 8.54 -13.07
C LEU A 177 -6.27 7.28 -13.88
N GLY A 178 -7.40 7.22 -14.58
CA GLY A 178 -7.81 6.07 -15.35
C GLY A 178 -8.34 4.91 -14.51
N CYS A 179 -8.51 5.07 -13.19
CA CYS A 179 -9.09 4.04 -12.31
C CYS A 179 -10.59 3.86 -12.57
N LEU A 180 -11.28 4.94 -12.95
CA LEU A 180 -12.71 4.94 -13.27
C LEU A 180 -12.96 5.34 -14.72
N GLY A 181 -13.94 4.70 -15.34
CA GLY A 181 -14.47 5.03 -16.66
C GLY A 181 -15.86 5.66 -16.58
N SER A 182 -16.24 6.37 -17.63
CA SER A 182 -17.60 6.91 -17.80
C SER A 182 -18.52 5.89 -18.46
N HIS A 183 -19.77 5.84 -18.02
CA HIS A 183 -20.84 5.03 -18.59
C HIS A 183 -22.12 5.86 -18.71
N PRO A 184 -23.02 5.63 -19.70
CA PRO A 184 -24.23 6.44 -19.84
C PRO A 184 -25.12 6.45 -18.59
N GLN A 185 -25.08 5.37 -17.79
CA GLN A 185 -25.84 5.21 -16.55
C GLN A 185 -25.01 5.52 -15.27
N GLY A 186 -23.76 5.99 -15.39
CA GLY A 186 -22.92 6.32 -14.23
C GLY A 186 -21.43 6.17 -14.48
N MET A 187 -20.72 5.55 -13.54
CA MET A 187 -19.29 5.24 -13.62
C MET A 187 -19.07 3.74 -13.50
N LEU A 188 -17.94 3.27 -14.01
CA LEU A 188 -17.49 1.89 -13.85
C LEU A 188 -16.02 1.88 -13.45
N MET A 189 -15.60 0.86 -12.71
CA MET A 189 -14.17 0.63 -12.48
C MET A 189 -13.54 0.14 -13.78
N SER A 190 -12.45 0.79 -14.22
CA SER A 190 -11.75 0.39 -15.44
C SER A 190 -10.93 -0.89 -15.19
N HIS A 191 -10.45 -1.54 -16.26
CA HIS A 191 -9.49 -2.64 -16.13
C HIS A 191 -8.22 -2.20 -15.38
N PHE A 192 -7.72 -0.99 -15.68
CA PHE A 192 -6.59 -0.43 -14.94
C PHE A 192 -6.90 -0.28 -13.45
N GLY A 193 -8.08 0.23 -13.10
CA GLY A 193 -8.51 0.38 -11.70
C GLY A 193 -8.67 -0.95 -10.96
N MET A 194 -9.19 -1.98 -11.63
CA MET A 194 -9.30 -3.33 -11.07
C MET A 194 -7.92 -3.93 -10.80
N GLU A 195 -7.05 -3.96 -11.81
CA GLU A 195 -5.69 -4.50 -11.67
C GLU A 195 -4.87 -3.72 -10.63
N PHE A 196 -5.01 -2.39 -10.60
CA PHE A 196 -4.39 -1.53 -9.59
C PHE A 196 -4.84 -1.93 -8.17
N MET A 197 -6.14 -2.10 -7.97
CA MET A 197 -6.67 -2.45 -6.65
C MET A 197 -6.27 -3.87 -6.23
N THR A 198 -6.24 -4.83 -7.17
CA THR A 198 -5.72 -6.18 -6.93
C THR A 198 -4.24 -6.15 -6.55
N ALA A 199 -3.43 -5.33 -7.22
CA ALA A 199 -2.02 -5.15 -6.88
C ALA A 199 -1.80 -4.39 -5.56
N CYS A 200 -2.80 -3.66 -5.06
CA CYS A 200 -2.78 -2.98 -3.77
C CYS A 200 -3.53 -3.72 -2.65
N ASP A 201 -4.05 -4.91 -2.91
CA ASP A 201 -4.80 -5.67 -1.90
C ASP A 201 -3.84 -6.54 -1.05
N PRO A 202 -3.79 -6.35 0.28
CA PRO A 202 -3.01 -7.21 1.16
C PRO A 202 -3.53 -8.66 1.21
N HIS A 203 -4.77 -8.91 0.80
CA HIS A 203 -5.42 -10.22 0.82
C HIS A 203 -5.58 -10.86 -0.55
N THR A 204 -4.89 -10.37 -1.58
CA THR A 204 -4.93 -10.97 -2.91
C THR A 204 -4.65 -12.46 -2.84
N THR A 205 -5.64 -13.26 -3.24
CA THR A 205 -5.51 -14.70 -3.45
C THR A 205 -5.44 -14.95 -4.95
N SER A 206 -4.60 -15.88 -5.40
CA SER A 206 -4.59 -16.27 -6.80
C SER A 206 -5.97 -16.84 -7.16
N ASN A 207 -6.68 -16.23 -8.09
CA ASN A 207 -7.80 -16.91 -8.74
C ASN A 207 -7.22 -18.14 -9.45
N SER A 208 -7.60 -19.32 -8.97
CA SER A 208 -7.24 -20.62 -9.55
C SER A 208 -7.95 -20.84 -10.87
#